data_AF-A0A1Q5PBN0-F1
#
_entry.id   AF-A0A1Q5PBN0-F1
#
_cell.length_a   1.000
_cell.length_b   1.000
_cell.length_c   1.000
_cell.angle_alpha   90.00
_cell.angle_beta   90.00
_cell.angle_gamma   90.00
#
_symmetry.space_group_name_H-M   'P 1'
#
loop_
_entity.id
_entity.type
_entity.pdbx_description
1 polymer ?
#
loop_
_entity_poly.entity_id
_entity_poly.type
_entity_poly.pdbx_seq_one_letter_code
_entity_poly.pdbx_strand_id
1 'polypeptide(L)'
;MDLSKAITLGRIEKLINGRPELTNYVLKESGNFFYLIDSNSLRPHYEWHDREVQMAFHKFEVAEHLEDASIPSEMIDEMSGEAFLHFLTTLVGCMGQLEDSNSIRSRQIFDIMADLVGGTGEGEIHIALRSTEEPILLTSVSTVSSH
;
A
#
# COMPACT_ATOMS: atom_id res chain seq x y z
N MET A 1 -0.16 -18.94 5.36
CA MET A 1 -0.87 -18.86 4.05
C MET A 1 0.19 -18.76 2.97
N ASP A 2 0.02 -19.32 1.78
CA ASP A 2 1.04 -19.26 0.72
C ASP A 2 0.88 -17.98 -0.13
N LEU A 3 1.58 -16.90 0.26
CA LEU A 3 1.53 -15.59 -0.42
C LEU A 3 2.10 -15.60 -1.85
N SER A 4 2.77 -16.69 -2.25
CA SER A 4 3.18 -16.89 -3.65
C SER A 4 1.96 -17.15 -4.56
N LYS A 5 0.84 -17.60 -3.98
CA LYS A 5 -0.42 -17.87 -4.69
C LYS A 5 -1.42 -16.72 -4.62
N ALA A 6 -1.11 -15.67 -3.86
CA ALA A 6 -1.94 -14.47 -3.78
C ALA A 6 -1.84 -13.67 -5.08
N ILE A 7 -2.97 -13.15 -5.55
CA ILE A 7 -3.07 -12.30 -6.73
C ILE A 7 -2.36 -10.98 -6.40
N THR A 8 -1.45 -10.54 -7.27
CA THR A 8 -0.83 -9.22 -7.11
C THR A 8 -1.70 -8.19 -7.82
N LEU A 9 -2.25 -7.25 -7.06
CA LEU A 9 -3.12 -6.20 -7.57
C LEU A 9 -2.32 -4.99 -8.09
N GLY A 10 -1.14 -4.76 -7.54
CA GLY A 10 -0.23 -3.73 -8.02
C GLY A 10 0.78 -3.29 -6.97
N ARG A 11 1.66 -2.39 -7.38
CA ARG A 11 2.54 -1.67 -6.45
C ARG A 11 1.90 -0.33 -6.11
N ILE A 12 1.93 0.03 -4.84
CA ILE A 12 1.44 1.33 -4.39
C ILE A 12 2.47 2.41 -4.77
N GLU A 13 1.99 3.48 -5.39
CA GLU A 13 2.76 4.68 -5.72
C GLU A 13 2.20 5.88 -4.97
N LYS A 14 3.08 6.83 -4.66
CA LYS A 14 2.71 8.16 -4.20
C LYS A 14 2.78 9.10 -5.39
N LEU A 15 1.80 9.98 -5.54
CA LEU A 15 1.91 11.11 -6.46
C LEU A 15 2.22 12.35 -5.64
N ILE A 16 3.41 12.92 -5.83
CA ILE A 16 3.85 14.16 -5.17
C ILE A 16 3.90 15.24 -6.23
N ASN A 17 3.02 16.24 -6.14
CA ASN A 17 2.89 17.29 -7.15
C ASN A 17 2.72 16.72 -8.58
N GLY A 18 1.93 15.64 -8.69
CA GLY A 18 1.67 14.93 -9.95
C GLY A 18 2.83 14.07 -10.47
N ARG A 19 3.94 13.94 -9.73
CA ARG A 19 5.05 13.04 -10.09
C ARG A 19 4.97 11.74 -9.32
N PRO A 20 5.02 10.58 -10.00
CA PRO A 20 4.96 9.29 -9.32
C PRO A 20 6.28 8.98 -8.60
N GLU A 21 6.17 8.53 -7.36
CA GLU A 21 7.22 7.99 -6.52
C GLU A 21 6.81 6.60 -6.03
N LEU A 22 7.62 5.59 -6.36
CA LEU A 22 7.33 4.20 -5.99
C LEU A 22 7.45 4.02 -4.47
N THR A 23 6.42 3.43 -3.86
CA THR A 23 6.57 2.89 -2.50
C THR A 23 7.14 1.49 -2.53
N ASN A 24 7.56 1.01 -1.37
CA ASN A 24 7.99 -0.37 -1.21
C ASN A 24 6.80 -1.34 -1.06
N TYR A 25 5.56 -0.84 -1.03
CA TYR A 25 4.39 -1.66 -0.75
C TYR A 25 3.80 -2.26 -2.02
N VAL A 26 3.62 -3.58 -2.00
CA VAL A 26 2.88 -4.34 -3.00
C VAL A 26 1.56 -4.78 -2.37
N LEU A 27 0.45 -4.50 -3.07
CA LEU A 27 -0.87 -4.96 -2.69
C LEU A 27 -1.12 -6.33 -3.30
N LYS A 28 -1.46 -7.31 -2.46
CA LYS A 28 -1.92 -8.63 -2.87
C LYS A 28 -3.27 -8.98 -2.29
N GLU A 29 -3.96 -9.90 -2.95
CA GLU A 29 -5.28 -10.42 -2.56
C GLU A 29 -5.26 -11.95 -2.50
N SER A 30 -5.86 -12.53 -1.47
CA SER A 30 -6.09 -13.96 -1.37
C SER A 30 -7.32 -14.26 -0.51
N GLY A 31 -8.35 -14.86 -1.13
CA GLY A 31 -9.61 -15.14 -0.46
C GLY A 31 -10.28 -13.86 0.03
N ASN A 32 -10.56 -13.78 1.34
CA ASN A 32 -11.23 -12.63 1.95
C ASN A 32 -10.28 -11.56 2.47
N PHE A 33 -9.02 -11.55 2.04
CA PHE A 33 -8.01 -10.66 2.60
C PHE A 33 -7.21 -9.92 1.53
N PHE A 34 -6.93 -8.67 1.85
CA PHE A 34 -5.91 -7.84 1.23
C PHE A 34 -4.64 -7.85 2.08
N TYR A 35 -3.48 -7.79 1.43
CA TYR A 35 -2.16 -7.84 2.05
C TYR A 35 -1.30 -6.71 1.52
N LEU A 36 -0.80 -5.87 2.43
CA LEU A 36 0.28 -4.92 2.14
C LEU A 36 1.62 -5.58 2.46
N ILE A 37 2.45 -5.74 1.44
CA ILE A 37 3.74 -6.43 1.53
C ILE A 37 4.86 -5.44 1.27
N ASP A 38 5.83 -5.33 2.19
CA ASP A 38 7.03 -4.52 1.98
C ASP A 38 8.06 -5.31 1.16
N SER A 39 8.27 -4.85 -0.07
CA SER A 39 9.19 -5.45 -1.04
C SER A 39 10.67 -5.16 -0.78
N ASN A 40 11.01 -4.28 0.17
CA ASN A 40 12.38 -3.91 0.54
C ASN A 40 12.85 -4.52 1.86
N SER A 41 12.18 -5.55 2.38
CA SER A 41 12.64 -6.34 3.54
C SER A 41 13.98 -7.03 3.24
N LEU A 42 15.09 -6.31 3.36
CA LEU A 42 16.47 -6.75 3.14
C LEU A 42 16.99 -7.64 4.28
N ARG A 43 16.17 -8.54 4.83
CA ARG A 43 16.63 -9.54 5.80
C ARG A 43 16.95 -10.87 5.09
N PRO A 44 18.08 -11.51 5.42
CA PRO A 44 18.63 -12.62 4.66
C PRO A 44 17.65 -13.77 4.40
N HIS A 45 17.76 -14.32 3.19
CA HIS A 45 16.86 -15.19 2.40
C HIS A 45 16.28 -16.49 3.00
N TYR A 46 16.38 -16.74 4.31
CA TYR A 46 16.04 -18.06 4.88
C TYR A 46 14.80 -18.13 5.79
N GLU A 47 14.04 -17.04 5.96
CA GLU A 47 12.81 -17.02 6.79
C GLU A 47 11.60 -16.37 6.09
N TRP A 48 11.46 -16.60 4.78
CA TRP A 48 10.70 -15.76 3.84
C TRP A 48 9.18 -15.96 3.78
N HIS A 49 8.58 -16.78 4.63
CA HIS A 49 7.19 -17.18 4.40
C HIS A 49 6.11 -16.37 5.15
N ASP A 50 6.45 -15.63 6.23
CA ASP A 50 5.41 -14.98 7.05
C ASP A 50 5.76 -13.57 7.58
N ARG A 51 6.90 -12.97 7.19
CA ARG A 51 7.40 -11.71 7.81
C ARG A 51 7.45 -10.48 6.89
N GLU A 52 6.94 -10.57 5.66
CA GLU A 52 6.88 -9.44 4.71
C GLU A 52 5.53 -8.73 4.68
N VAL A 53 4.50 -9.35 5.26
CA VAL A 53 3.17 -8.73 5.40
C VAL A 53 3.27 -7.69 6.50
N GLN A 54 3.30 -6.43 6.08
CA GLN A 54 3.20 -5.30 7.01
C GLN A 54 1.78 -5.23 7.57
N MET A 55 0.77 -5.60 6.76
CA MET A 55 -0.61 -5.63 7.22
C MET A 55 -1.51 -6.54 6.38
N ALA A 56 -2.49 -7.15 7.04
CA ALA A 56 -3.60 -7.82 6.39
C ALA A 56 -4.91 -7.11 6.77
N PHE A 57 -5.79 -6.95 5.79
CA PHE A 57 -7.12 -6.36 5.96
C PHE A 57 -8.16 -7.32 5.45
N HIS A 58 -9.22 -7.55 6.22
CA HIS A 58 -10.32 -8.38 5.75
C HIS A 58 -11.20 -7.56 4.78
N LYS A 59 -11.72 -8.18 3.71
CA LYS A 59 -12.62 -7.52 2.75
C LYS A 59 -13.81 -6.82 3.42
N PHE A 60 -14.34 -7.43 4.47
CA PHE A 60 -15.40 -6.84 5.30
C PHE A 60 -14.99 -5.51 5.96
N GLU A 61 -13.78 -5.43 6.54
CA GLU A 61 -13.24 -4.19 7.15
C GLU A 61 -13.13 -3.08 6.10
N VAL A 62 -12.67 -3.44 4.90
CA VAL A 62 -12.58 -2.52 3.75
C VAL A 62 -13.97 -2.08 3.31
N ALA A 63 -14.94 -3.00 3.20
CA ALA A 63 -16.30 -2.74 2.78
C ALA A 63 -17.01 -1.74 3.71
N GLU A 64 -16.93 -1.96 5.03
CA GLU A 64 -17.53 -1.06 6.01
C GLU A 64 -17.02 0.37 5.85
N HIS A 65 -15.70 0.54 5.66
CA HIS A 65 -15.10 1.87 5.48
C HIS A 65 -15.44 2.52 4.14
N LEU A 66 -15.63 1.73 3.08
CA LEU A 66 -16.08 2.25 1.79
C LEU A 66 -17.52 2.76 1.86
N GLU A 67 -18.40 2.01 2.52
CA GLU A 67 -19.80 2.39 2.72
C GLU A 67 -19.91 3.68 3.54
N ASP A 68 -19.10 3.83 4.60
CA ASP A 68 -18.99 5.06 5.39
C ASP A 68 -18.56 6.26 4.52
N ALA A 69 -17.73 6.02 3.51
CA ALA A 69 -17.30 7.01 2.52
C ALA A 69 -18.27 7.19 1.34
N SER A 70 -19.47 6.57 1.39
CA SER A 70 -20.46 6.55 0.31
C SER A 70 -19.95 5.94 -1.01
N ILE A 71 -19.01 5.00 -0.91
CA ILE A 71 -18.48 4.21 -2.03
C ILE A 71 -19.14 2.82 -2.00
N PRO A 72 -19.69 2.31 -3.12
CA PRO A 72 -20.34 1.00 -3.15
C PRO A 72 -19.36 -0.14 -2.79
N SER A 73 -19.73 -0.99 -1.82
CA SER A 73 -18.91 -2.14 -1.41
C SER A 73 -18.78 -3.22 -2.47
N GLU A 74 -19.70 -3.27 -3.45
CA GLU A 74 -19.65 -4.12 -4.65
C GLU A 74 -18.35 -3.92 -5.45
N MET A 75 -17.74 -2.74 -5.35
CA MET A 75 -16.47 -2.39 -5.98
C MET A 75 -15.31 -3.30 -5.53
N ILE A 76 -15.41 -3.93 -4.35
CA ILE A 76 -14.40 -4.88 -3.84
C ILE A 76 -14.27 -6.11 -4.74
N ASP A 77 -15.36 -6.55 -5.36
CA ASP A 77 -15.35 -7.74 -6.21
C ASP A 77 -15.13 -7.39 -7.69
N GLU A 78 -15.54 -6.19 -8.13
CA GLU A 78 -15.37 -5.73 -9.51
C GLU A 78 -13.98 -5.13 -9.77
N MET A 79 -13.44 -4.37 -8.81
CA MET A 79 -12.21 -3.59 -8.94
C MET A 79 -11.45 -3.57 -7.60
N SER A 80 -11.04 -4.75 -7.12
CA SER A 80 -10.50 -4.95 -5.76
C SER A 80 -9.32 -4.02 -5.41
N GLY A 81 -8.42 -3.75 -6.35
CA GLY A 81 -7.32 -2.81 -6.15
C GLY A 81 -7.77 -1.37 -5.92
N GLU A 82 -8.69 -0.88 -6.74
CA GLU A 82 -9.21 0.48 -6.64
C GLU A 82 -10.06 0.66 -5.36
N ALA A 83 -10.88 -0.34 -5.02
CA ALA A 83 -11.62 -0.37 -3.77
C ALA A 83 -10.67 -0.25 -2.56
N PHE A 84 -9.55 -0.97 -2.60
CA PHE A 84 -8.55 -0.89 -1.54
C PHE A 84 -7.82 0.47 -1.51
N LEU A 85 -7.55 1.10 -2.66
CA LEU A 85 -6.99 2.45 -2.71
C LEU A 85 -7.92 3.50 -2.12
N HIS A 86 -9.23 3.41 -2.39
CA HIS A 86 -10.21 4.27 -1.76
C HIS A 86 -10.18 4.12 -0.24
N PHE A 87 -10.12 2.89 0.26
CA PHE A 87 -9.95 2.61 1.68
C PHE A 87 -8.66 3.22 2.25
N LEU A 88 -7.51 3.08 1.58
CA LEU A 88 -6.28 3.75 2.04
C LEU A 88 -6.43 5.27 2.06
N THR A 89 -7.10 5.85 1.06
CA THR A 89 -7.32 7.29 0.96
C THR A 89 -8.22 7.81 2.08
N THR A 90 -9.25 7.07 2.48
CA THR A 90 -10.09 7.44 3.63
C THR A 90 -9.29 7.40 4.92
N LEU A 91 -8.41 6.41 5.11
CA LEU A 91 -7.51 6.33 6.26
C LEU A 91 -6.53 7.52 6.35
N VAL A 92 -6.08 8.07 5.21
CA VAL A 92 -5.28 9.31 5.20
C VAL A 92 -6.05 10.46 5.86
N GLY A 93 -7.35 10.60 5.55
CA GLY A 93 -8.21 11.60 6.19
C GLY A 93 -8.40 11.40 7.70
N CYS A 94 -8.17 10.18 8.20
CA CYS A 94 -8.35 9.81 9.59
C CYS A 94 -7.02 9.69 10.38
N MET A 95 -5.88 10.07 9.79
CA MET A 95 -4.57 9.86 10.43
C MET A 95 -4.46 10.40 11.86
N GLY A 96 -5.01 11.60 12.14
CA GLY A 96 -4.99 12.16 13.51
C GLY A 96 -5.75 11.29 14.52
N GLN A 97 -6.89 10.71 14.12
CA GLN A 97 -7.66 9.80 14.99
C GLN A 97 -6.95 8.46 15.20
N LEU A 98 -6.23 7.98 14.17
CA LEU A 98 -5.42 6.77 14.25
C LEU A 98 -4.21 6.96 15.18
N GLU A 99 -3.58 8.14 15.14
CA GLU A 99 -2.45 8.51 16.01
C GLU A 99 -2.84 8.54 17.49
N ASP A 100 -4.00 9.13 17.78
CA ASP A 100 -4.55 9.31 19.13
C ASP A 100 -5.21 8.04 19.70
N SER A 101 -5.39 7.00 18.87
CA SER A 101 -6.02 5.76 19.28
C SER A 101 -5.13 4.93 20.21
N ASN A 102 -5.70 4.43 21.30
CA ASN A 102 -5.03 3.49 22.21
C ASN A 102 -4.96 2.05 21.66
N SER A 103 -5.53 1.79 20.48
CA SER A 103 -5.53 0.46 19.86
C SER A 103 -4.21 0.18 19.17
N ILE A 104 -3.59 -0.97 19.49
CA ILE A 104 -2.40 -1.47 18.80
C ILE A 104 -2.62 -1.52 17.29
N ARG A 105 -3.82 -1.97 16.87
CA ARG A 105 -4.19 -2.06 15.44
C ARG A 105 -4.19 -0.69 14.78
N SER A 106 -4.78 0.32 15.42
CA SER A 106 -4.81 1.69 14.89
C SER A 106 -3.41 2.29 14.80
N ARG A 107 -2.55 2.02 15.80
CA ARG A 107 -1.15 2.48 15.77
C ARG A 107 -0.35 1.85 14.63
N GLN A 108 -0.53 0.55 14.39
CA GLN A 108 0.09 -0.12 13.25
C GLN A 108 -0.39 0.47 11.91
N ILE A 109 -1.69 0.74 11.78
CA ILE A 109 -2.24 1.39 10.59
C ILE A 109 -1.60 2.77 10.43
N PHE A 110 -1.54 3.57 11.49
CA PHE A 110 -0.91 4.89 11.48
C PHE A 110 0.54 4.81 10.99
N ASP A 111 1.37 3.91 11.52
CA ASP A 111 2.78 3.80 11.15
C ASP A 111 2.94 3.48 9.64
N ILE A 112 2.11 2.58 9.10
CA ILE A 112 2.10 2.27 7.66
C ILE A 112 1.59 3.44 6.83
N MET A 113 0.51 4.09 7.26
CA MET A 113 -0.02 5.24 6.55
C MET A 113 0.99 6.38 6.54
N ALA A 114 1.67 6.65 7.66
CA ALA A 114 2.72 7.64 7.78
C ALA A 114 3.92 7.31 6.87
N ASP A 115 4.30 6.03 6.73
CA ASP A 115 5.31 5.60 5.76
C ASP A 115 4.82 5.76 4.31
N LEU A 116 3.56 5.41 4.04
CA LEU A 116 2.91 5.55 2.73
C LEU A 116 2.73 7.00 2.30
N VAL A 117 2.44 7.94 3.20
CA VAL A 117 2.26 9.36 2.85
C VAL A 117 3.54 10.17 3.01
N GLY A 118 4.51 9.70 3.79
CA GLY A 118 5.71 10.47 4.14
C GLY A 118 5.36 11.51 5.20
N GLY A 119 5.86 11.30 6.42
CA GLY A 119 5.40 11.96 7.65
C GLY A 119 5.55 13.49 7.80
N THR A 120 5.71 14.29 6.74
CA THR A 120 5.76 15.76 6.88
C THR A 120 5.18 16.44 5.64
N GLY A 121 4.08 17.15 5.86
CA GLY A 121 3.31 17.81 4.82
C GLY A 121 4.09 18.85 4.03
N GLU A 122 4.02 18.71 2.71
CA GLU A 122 3.99 19.79 1.73
C GLU A 122 3.64 19.15 0.36
N GLY A 123 2.35 19.11 0.02
CA GLY A 123 1.83 18.60 -1.26
C GLY A 123 0.54 17.79 -1.12
N GLU A 124 -0.28 17.78 -2.18
CA GLU A 124 -1.37 16.81 -2.33
C GLU A 124 -0.72 15.43 -2.60
N ILE A 125 -0.77 14.55 -1.60
CA ILE A 125 -0.29 13.17 -1.73
C ILE A 125 -1.47 12.32 -2.15
N HIS A 126 -1.39 11.76 -3.36
CA HIS A 126 -2.33 10.75 -3.82
C HIS A 126 -1.69 9.38 -3.82
N ILE A 127 -2.48 8.36 -3.52
CA ILE A 127 -2.05 6.97 -3.57
C ILE A 127 -2.63 6.37 -4.86
N ALA A 128 -1.79 5.70 -5.64
CA ALA A 128 -2.20 5.02 -6.87
C ALA A 128 -1.67 3.58 -6.90
N LEU A 129 -2.29 2.73 -7.72
CA LEU A 129 -1.81 1.38 -8.01
C LEU A 129 -1.20 1.35 -9.41
N ARG A 130 0.05 0.95 -9.48
CA ARG A 130 0.70 0.63 -10.74
C ARG A 130 0.64 -0.86 -11.02
N SER A 131 0.19 -1.20 -12.23
CA SER A 131 0.26 -2.57 -12.75
C SER A 131 1.73 -3.01 -12.82
N THR A 132 2.02 -4.23 -12.36
CA THR A 132 3.37 -4.81 -12.39
C THR A 132 3.85 -5.15 -13.80
N GLU A 133 3.03 -4.93 -14.83
CA GLU A 133 3.36 -5.20 -16.24
C GLU A 133 4.28 -4.15 -16.87
N GLU A 134 4.48 -2.99 -16.25
CA GLU A 134 5.43 -1.99 -16.75
C GLU A 134 6.83 -2.20 -16.16
N PRO A 135 7.86 -2.44 -16.99
CA PRO A 135 9.22 -2.56 -16.50
C PRO A 135 9.69 -1.24 -15.88
N ILE A 136 10.32 -1.34 -14.71
CA ILE A 136 11.10 -0.25 -14.13
C ILE A 136 12.24 0.03 -15.11
N LEU A 137 12.13 1.11 -15.89
CA LEU A 137 13.27 1.66 -16.62
C LEU A 137 14.26 2.21 -15.59
N LEU A 138 15.11 1.32 -15.08
CA LEU A 138 16.34 1.70 -14.40
C LEU A 138 17.20 2.41 -15.43
N THR A 139 17.07 3.74 -15.52
CA THR A 139 18.05 4.57 -16.19
C THR A 139 19.37 4.42 -15.43
N SER A 140 20.17 3.47 -15.93
CA SER A 140 21.56 3.32 -15.56
C SER A 140 22.26 4.62 -15.97
N VAL A 141 22.43 5.55 -15.03
CA VAL A 141 23.35 6.66 -15.25
C VAL A 141 24.74 6.06 -15.14
N SER A 142 25.23 5.60 -16.28
CA SER A 142 26.63 5.22 -16.46
C SER A 142 27.49 6.40 -16.03
N THR A 143 28.30 6.15 -15.01
CA THR A 143 29.36 7.03 -14.56
C THR A 143 30.27 7.32 -15.75
N VAL A 144 30.44 8.59 -16.11
CA VAL A 144 31.60 9.03 -16.87
C VAL A 144 32.50 9.78 -15.91
N SER A 145 33.45 9.04 -15.34
CA SER A 145 34.65 9.60 -14.74
C SER A 145 35.76 9.43 -15.78
N SER A 146 36.35 10.53 -16.25
CA SER A 146 37.63 10.52 -16.98
C SER A 146 38.26 11.91 -16.87
N HIS A 147 39.32 11.93 -16.05
CA HIS A 147 40.51 12.80 -15.98
C HIS A 147 40.48 14.24 -16.49
#